data_AF-A0A502G4T9-F1
#
_entry.id   AF-A0A502G4T9-F1
#
_cell.length_a   1.000
_cell.length_b   1.000
_cell.length_c   1.000
_cell.angle_alpha   90.00
_cell.angle_beta   90.00
_cell.angle_gamma   90.00
#
_symmetry.space_group_name_H-M   'P 1'
#
loop_
_entity.id
_entity.type
_entity.pdbx_description
1 polymer ?
#
loop_
_entity_poly.entity_id
_entity_poly.type
_entity_poly.pdbx_seq_one_letter_code
_entity_poly.pdbx_strand_id
1 'polypeptide(L)'
;MTAIQQLSKLGKTFIIMRMLMIITMELLMAGATQRGSHKRRQIELLGEEWPPTPGWKQRIIGKVIPDEAAEEFIRLSGGNVSAKTCDEYKTGHWFNAQTPVDIYLYVLELSNGCYYVGLTADIKKRIDEHFNGKGAEWTRINAPRRLMYAIETGTKNAREAEIIESEATVILMLKHGISKVRGGYYTQTEQRLVEVQLRAHGSWERIKQAELGKRAFNYELSWGDALDNFLDVALNYYDEGSPDHMHEAVFATFFSLTRYPYWDETFSPCLGWSFWNMKGVLPVLLSFKHARTVGSKLPSAYDVLAAALNRGKHGKHPLRRLFLLGWRGFQPPTTDKQAETVIRFMSYLDESTEFDLQYDAFVSILFPEMRALLQHQ
;
A
#
# COMPACT_ATOMS: atom_id res chain seq x y z
N MET A 1 27.81 3.23 -1.72
CA MET A 1 27.43 4.27 -0.73
C MET A 1 26.99 3.56 0.54
N THR A 2 27.48 3.98 1.71
CA THR A 2 27.01 3.42 2.98
C THR A 2 25.56 3.85 3.21
N ALA A 3 24.74 3.04 3.89
CA ALA A 3 23.35 3.39 4.26
C ALA A 3 23.26 4.77 4.96
N ILE A 4 24.36 5.19 5.60
CA ILE A 4 24.57 6.50 6.22
C ILE A 4 24.51 7.66 5.19
N GLN A 5 25.11 7.50 4.01
CA GLN A 5 25.07 8.50 2.93
C GLN A 5 23.71 8.57 2.24
N GLN A 6 22.92 7.49 2.26
CA GLN A 6 21.55 7.49 1.76
C GLN A 6 20.61 8.21 2.72
N LEU A 7 20.70 7.97 4.04
CA LEU A 7 19.86 8.64 5.05
C LEU A 7 20.11 10.15 5.12
N SER A 8 21.36 10.61 5.01
CA SER A 8 21.69 12.04 5.01
C SER A 8 21.33 12.76 3.70
N LYS A 9 21.38 12.07 2.55
CA LYS A 9 20.92 12.61 1.25
C LYS A 9 19.40 12.63 1.15
N LEU A 10 18.71 11.61 1.66
CA LEU A 10 17.25 11.55 1.77
C LEU A 10 16.73 12.78 2.52
N GLY A 11 17.30 13.12 3.68
CA GLY A 11 16.86 14.29 4.45
C GLY A 11 16.90 15.64 3.69
N LYS A 12 17.86 15.88 2.79
CA LYS A 12 17.96 17.15 2.04
C LYS A 12 17.23 17.16 0.70
N THR A 13 17.17 16.02 0.01
CA THR A 13 16.45 15.89 -1.27
C THR A 13 14.93 15.79 -1.06
N PHE A 14 14.47 15.24 0.07
CA PHE A 14 13.05 15.16 0.40
C PHE A 14 12.43 16.53 0.72
N ILE A 15 13.18 17.45 1.36
CA ILE A 15 12.72 18.80 1.73
C ILE A 15 12.27 19.62 0.50
N ILE A 16 12.94 19.45 -0.65
CA ILE A 16 12.59 20.18 -1.89
C ILE A 16 11.34 19.57 -2.57
N MET A 17 11.00 18.31 -2.25
CA MET A 17 9.84 17.60 -2.80
C MET A 17 8.58 17.76 -1.92
N ARG A 18 8.65 18.49 -0.80
CA ARG A 18 7.69 18.51 0.33
C ARG A 18 6.95 19.83 0.58
N MET A 19 6.77 20.67 -0.44
CA MET A 19 5.89 21.86 -0.35
C MET A 19 4.50 21.63 -0.96
N LEU A 20 4.23 20.39 -1.36
CA LEU A 20 3.12 20.04 -2.24
C LEU A 20 2.60 18.65 -1.87
N MET A 21 1.41 18.59 -1.28
CA MET A 21 0.72 17.35 -0.98
C MET A 21 -0.21 16.99 -2.12
N ILE A 22 -0.15 15.72 -2.54
CA ILE A 22 -1.13 15.18 -3.48
C ILE A 22 -2.47 15.05 -2.76
N ILE A 23 -3.53 15.63 -3.32
CA ILE A 23 -4.89 15.41 -2.84
C ILE A 23 -5.22 13.92 -3.03
N THR A 24 -5.38 13.20 -1.94
CA THR A 24 -5.77 11.79 -1.95
C THR A 24 -7.20 11.60 -1.49
N MET A 25 -7.74 10.40 -1.70
CA MET A 25 -9.06 10.09 -1.16
C MET A 25 -9.11 10.18 0.35
N GLU A 26 -8.03 9.78 0.99
CA GLU A 26 -7.91 9.76 2.44
C GLU A 26 -7.93 11.18 2.98
N LEU A 27 -7.30 12.14 2.29
CA LEU A 27 -7.40 13.57 2.59
C LEU A 27 -8.85 14.04 2.53
N LEU A 28 -9.54 13.78 1.41
CA LEU A 28 -10.93 14.21 1.21
C LEU A 28 -11.90 13.57 2.22
N MET A 29 -11.69 12.30 2.57
CA MET A 29 -12.47 11.62 3.61
C MET A 29 -12.18 12.19 5.01
N ALA A 30 -10.93 12.53 5.31
CA ALA A 30 -10.56 13.18 6.57
C ALA A 30 -11.16 14.59 6.71
N GLY A 31 -11.34 15.30 5.58
CA GLY A 31 -12.06 16.58 5.53
C GLY A 31 -13.58 16.46 5.43
N ALA A 32 -14.15 15.25 5.35
CA ALA A 32 -15.58 15.08 5.18
C ALA A 32 -16.35 15.28 6.48
N THR A 33 -17.49 15.97 6.42
CA THR A 33 -18.52 15.87 7.48
C THR A 33 -19.02 14.43 7.62
N GLN A 34 -19.70 14.09 8.72
CA GLN A 34 -20.27 12.75 8.94
C GLN A 34 -21.22 12.26 7.83
N ARG A 35 -21.79 13.19 7.02
CA ARG A 35 -22.63 12.85 5.86
C ARG A 35 -21.86 12.84 4.53
N GLY A 36 -20.54 12.98 4.54
CA GLY A 36 -19.68 12.95 3.35
C GLY A 36 -19.55 14.29 2.61
N SER A 37 -20.26 15.34 3.06
CA SER A 37 -20.26 16.68 2.46
C SER A 37 -19.08 17.53 2.93
N HIS A 38 -18.69 18.55 2.15
CA HIS A 38 -17.57 19.45 2.45
C HIS A 38 -18.06 20.90 2.36
N LYS A 39 -17.56 21.77 3.23
CA LYS A 39 -17.92 23.18 3.34
C LYS A 39 -17.30 23.99 2.21
N ARG A 40 -17.88 25.14 1.87
CA ARG A 40 -17.41 26.03 0.80
C ARG A 40 -15.90 26.30 0.85
N ARG A 41 -15.39 26.70 2.02
CA ARG A 41 -13.96 26.98 2.22
C ARG A 41 -13.06 25.77 1.92
N GLN A 42 -13.53 24.56 2.23
CA GLN A 42 -12.81 23.32 1.91
C GLN A 42 -12.70 23.12 0.39
N ILE A 43 -13.72 23.48 -0.39
CA ILE A 43 -13.70 23.38 -1.85
C ILE A 43 -12.71 24.38 -2.45
N GLU A 44 -12.74 25.61 -1.94
CA GLU A 44 -11.87 26.70 -2.39
C GLU A 44 -10.38 26.39 -2.13
N LEU A 45 -10.04 25.79 -0.98
CA LEU A 45 -8.68 25.36 -0.64
C LEU A 45 -8.11 24.29 -1.58
N LEU A 46 -8.99 23.54 -2.23
CA LEU A 46 -8.63 22.51 -3.20
C LEU A 46 -8.54 23.08 -4.63
N GLY A 47 -8.68 24.40 -4.77
CA GLY A 47 -8.63 25.10 -6.05
C GLY A 47 -9.86 24.85 -6.93
N GLU A 48 -11.01 24.54 -6.33
CA GLU A 48 -12.25 24.19 -7.05
C GLU A 48 -13.37 25.21 -6.77
N GLU A 49 -14.27 25.40 -7.74
CA GLU A 49 -15.37 26.38 -7.62
C GLU A 49 -16.54 25.88 -6.76
N TRP A 50 -17.18 26.80 -6.03
CA TRP A 50 -18.39 26.55 -5.25
C TRP A 50 -19.65 27.07 -5.95
N PRO A 51 -20.76 26.31 -6.01
CA PRO A 51 -20.92 24.96 -5.50
C PRO A 51 -20.24 23.94 -6.42
N PRO A 52 -19.54 22.94 -5.85
CA PRO A 52 -18.79 22.03 -6.67
C PRO A 52 -19.73 21.15 -7.50
N THR A 53 -19.46 21.06 -8.81
CA THR A 53 -20.25 20.22 -9.72
C THR A 53 -20.04 18.72 -9.42
N PRO A 54 -20.98 17.85 -9.82
CA PRO A 54 -20.81 16.40 -9.66
C PRO A 54 -19.44 15.94 -10.20
N GLY A 55 -18.74 15.10 -9.41
CA GLY A 55 -17.41 14.59 -9.78
C GLY A 55 -16.19 15.44 -9.35
N TRP A 56 -16.40 16.58 -8.68
CA TRP A 56 -15.32 17.51 -8.33
C TRP A 56 -14.16 16.90 -7.52
N LYS A 57 -14.47 16.02 -6.55
CA LYS A 57 -13.47 15.32 -5.73
C LYS A 57 -12.49 14.54 -6.61
N GLN A 58 -12.95 13.97 -7.73
CA GLN A 58 -12.16 13.15 -8.64
C GLN A 58 -11.28 13.98 -9.57
N ARG A 59 -11.68 15.22 -9.85
CA ARG A 59 -10.88 16.17 -10.65
C ARG A 59 -9.67 16.67 -9.87
N ILE A 60 -9.81 16.80 -8.56
CA ILE A 60 -8.75 17.34 -7.72
C ILE A 60 -7.83 16.27 -7.14
N ILE A 61 -8.27 15.00 -7.06
CA ILE A 61 -7.39 13.90 -6.62
C ILE A 61 -6.25 13.73 -7.60
N GLY A 62 -5.03 13.61 -7.07
CA GLY A 62 -3.81 13.59 -7.87
C GLY A 62 -3.23 14.98 -8.13
N LYS A 63 -4.03 16.06 -8.00
CA LYS A 63 -3.49 17.42 -8.00
C LYS A 63 -2.72 17.67 -6.71
N VAL A 64 -1.72 18.52 -6.83
CA VAL A 64 -0.94 18.98 -5.69
C VAL A 64 -1.53 20.26 -5.12
N ILE A 65 -1.58 20.35 -3.81
CA ILE A 65 -1.91 21.57 -3.08
C ILE A 65 -0.83 21.87 -2.06
N PRO A 66 -0.64 23.13 -1.67
CA PRO A 66 0.19 23.46 -0.52
C PRO A 66 -0.29 22.72 0.71
N ASP A 67 0.63 22.25 1.53
CA ASP A 67 0.34 21.45 2.71
C ASP A 67 -0.57 22.21 3.69
N GLU A 68 -0.41 23.54 3.77
CA GLU A 68 -1.26 24.41 4.61
C GLU A 68 -2.73 24.38 4.17
N ALA A 69 -2.98 24.27 2.85
CA ALA A 69 -4.33 24.17 2.30
C ALA A 69 -4.96 22.82 2.64
N ALA A 70 -4.17 21.74 2.68
CA ALA A 70 -4.63 20.41 3.06
C ALA A 70 -4.96 20.30 4.56
N GLU A 71 -4.19 20.97 5.41
CA GLU A 71 -4.42 21.02 6.85
C GLU A 71 -5.68 21.83 7.21
N GLU A 72 -5.83 23.02 6.60
CA GLU A 72 -7.05 23.83 6.77
C GLU A 72 -8.27 23.06 6.24
N PHE A 73 -8.11 22.29 5.15
CA PHE A 73 -9.14 21.44 4.60
C PHE A 73 -9.62 20.36 5.60
N ILE A 74 -8.74 19.64 6.30
CA ILE A 74 -9.16 18.61 7.27
C ILE A 74 -9.86 19.24 8.48
N ARG A 75 -9.34 20.35 9.00
CA ARG A 75 -9.85 21.03 10.20
C ARG A 75 -11.33 21.42 10.09
N LEU A 76 -11.79 21.71 8.88
CA LEU A 76 -13.14 22.20 8.62
C LEU A 76 -14.22 21.08 8.64
N SER A 77 -13.88 19.81 8.85
CA SER A 77 -14.80 18.66 8.77
C SER A 77 -15.81 18.50 9.93
N GLY A 78 -15.58 19.11 11.09
CA GLY A 78 -16.47 19.05 12.27
C GLY A 78 -17.70 19.99 12.18
N GLY A 79 -18.89 19.51 12.57
CA GLY A 79 -20.13 20.29 12.66
C GLY A 79 -20.36 20.88 14.06
N ASN A 80 -20.84 22.13 14.12
CA ASN A 80 -20.97 22.98 15.30
C ASN A 80 -21.58 22.30 16.55
N VAL A 81 -20.75 22.01 17.54
CA VAL A 81 -21.13 22.07 18.96
C VAL A 81 -20.88 23.51 19.40
N SER A 82 -21.79 24.06 20.21
CA SER A 82 -21.65 25.39 20.80
C SER A 82 -20.23 25.58 21.35
N ALA A 83 -19.57 26.64 20.89
CA ALA A 83 -18.29 27.07 21.40
C ALA A 83 -18.37 27.30 22.91
N LYS A 84 -17.95 26.29 23.69
CA LYS A 84 -17.26 26.42 24.97
C LYS A 84 -16.81 25.04 25.44
N THR A 85 -15.48 24.93 25.59
CA THR A 85 -14.71 23.91 26.34
C THR A 85 -14.71 22.47 25.81
N CYS A 86 -13.93 22.17 24.76
CA CYS A 86 -13.08 20.95 24.69
C CYS A 86 -12.12 20.83 23.48
N ASP A 87 -12.18 21.70 22.45
CA ASP A 87 -11.42 21.52 21.18
C ASP A 87 -10.15 22.40 21.00
N GLU A 88 -9.68 23.10 22.03
CA GLU A 88 -8.56 24.06 21.91
C GLU A 88 -7.15 23.46 21.81
N TYR A 89 -6.96 22.14 21.87
CA TYR A 89 -5.62 21.59 22.16
C TYR A 89 -5.10 20.44 21.28
N LYS A 90 -5.74 20.07 20.16
CA LYS A 90 -5.15 19.07 19.23
C LYS A 90 -4.37 19.74 18.12
N THR A 91 -3.10 19.98 18.37
CA THR A 91 -2.15 20.42 17.33
C THR A 91 -1.65 19.19 16.56
N GLY A 92 -1.40 19.29 15.26
CA GLY A 92 -0.73 18.23 14.46
C GLY A 92 0.73 17.97 14.87
N HIS A 93 1.18 18.61 15.95
CA HIS A 93 2.50 18.52 16.51
C HIS A 93 2.63 17.27 17.39
N TRP A 94 3.87 16.89 17.68
CA TRP A 94 4.21 15.79 18.58
C TRP A 94 3.39 15.83 19.89
N PHE A 95 2.64 14.76 20.18
CA PHE A 95 1.76 14.63 21.37
C PHE A 95 0.80 15.82 21.61
N ASN A 96 0.31 16.47 20.55
CA ASN A 96 -0.53 17.66 20.64
C ASN A 96 0.14 18.84 21.39
N ALA A 97 1.46 18.97 21.27
CA ALA A 97 2.20 20.07 21.87
C ALA A 97 1.65 21.44 21.44
N GLN A 98 1.53 22.37 22.39
CA GLN A 98 0.99 23.72 22.15
C GLN A 98 1.83 24.50 21.12
N THR A 99 3.12 24.17 20.98
CA THR A 99 4.02 24.74 19.98
C THR A 99 4.68 23.63 19.14
N PRO A 100 5.07 23.93 17.88
CA PRO A 100 5.82 22.99 17.05
C PRO A 100 7.18 22.66 17.70
N VAL A 101 7.44 21.38 17.94
CA VAL A 101 8.72 20.90 18.49
C VAL A 101 9.49 20.11 17.45
N ASP A 102 10.81 20.16 17.54
CA ASP A 102 11.66 19.36 16.68
C ASP A 102 11.52 17.88 17.06
N ILE A 103 11.30 17.03 16.06
CA ILE A 103 11.15 15.59 16.25
C ILE A 103 12.43 14.91 15.81
N TYR A 104 12.96 14.05 16.69
CA TYR A 104 14.17 13.30 16.45
C TYR A 104 13.86 11.83 16.25
N LEU A 105 14.45 11.25 15.21
CA LEU A 105 14.53 9.81 15.02
C LEU A 105 15.78 9.29 15.71
N TYR A 106 15.64 8.21 16.47
CA TYR A 106 16.76 7.53 17.10
C TYR A 106 16.75 6.03 16.82
N VAL A 107 17.94 5.45 16.90
CA VAL A 107 18.17 4.01 16.76
C VAL A 107 18.96 3.51 17.96
N LEU A 108 18.43 2.50 18.64
CA LEU A 108 19.10 1.79 19.71
C LEU A 108 19.67 0.46 19.20
N GLU A 109 20.92 0.17 19.57
CA GLU A 109 21.45 -1.19 19.56
C GLU A 109 21.06 -1.87 20.87
N LEU A 110 20.47 -3.05 20.77
CA LEU A 110 20.01 -3.85 21.90
C LEU A 110 20.88 -5.10 22.04
N SER A 111 20.65 -5.83 23.13
CA SER A 111 21.16 -7.20 23.29
C SER A 111 20.68 -8.13 22.17
N ASN A 112 21.33 -9.29 22.01
CA ASN A 112 21.01 -10.33 21.01
C ASN A 112 21.10 -9.88 19.54
N GLY A 113 21.83 -8.79 19.27
CA GLY A 113 21.96 -8.21 17.94
C GLY A 113 20.65 -7.59 17.43
N CYS A 114 19.75 -7.22 18.34
CA CYS A 114 18.48 -6.58 18.02
C CYS A 114 18.63 -5.06 17.96
N TYR A 115 17.67 -4.39 17.31
CA TYR A 115 17.62 -2.94 17.12
C TYR A 115 16.22 -2.40 17.39
N TYR A 116 16.15 -1.15 17.79
CA TYR A 116 14.90 -0.41 17.95
C TYR A 116 14.99 0.95 17.29
N VAL A 117 13.99 1.33 16.51
CA VAL A 117 13.83 2.66 15.92
C VAL A 117 12.68 3.36 16.66
N GLY A 118 12.88 4.62 17.00
CA GLY A 118 11.88 5.41 17.71
C GLY A 118 11.92 6.89 17.34
N LEU A 119 10.83 7.59 17.67
CA LEU A 119 10.76 9.05 17.62
C LEU A 119 10.65 9.66 19.02
N THR A 120 11.18 10.86 19.18
CA THR A 120 11.01 11.67 20.40
C THR A 120 11.30 13.14 20.14
N ALA A 121 10.67 14.03 20.91
CA ALA A 121 11.09 15.44 20.99
C ALA A 121 12.17 15.69 22.06
N ASP A 122 12.41 14.72 22.95
CA ASP A 122 13.45 14.76 23.99
C ASP A 122 14.25 13.45 23.96
N ILE A 123 15.42 13.50 23.34
CA ILE A 123 16.30 12.33 23.18
C ILE A 123 16.82 11.86 24.54
N LYS A 124 17.31 12.79 25.38
CA LYS A 124 17.95 12.43 26.65
C LYS A 124 16.97 11.67 27.54
N LYS A 125 15.78 12.27 27.77
CA LYS A 125 14.73 11.64 28.58
C LYS A 125 14.32 10.28 28.01
N ARG A 126 14.11 10.19 26.70
CA ARG A 126 13.63 8.95 26.09
C ARG A 126 14.65 7.82 26.16
N ILE A 127 15.93 8.12 25.96
CA ILE A 127 17.00 7.12 26.09
C ILE A 127 17.09 6.68 27.55
N ASP A 128 17.05 7.59 28.52
CA ASP A 128 17.05 7.23 29.94
C ASP A 128 15.86 6.32 30.30
N GLU A 129 14.66 6.57 29.76
CA GLU A 129 13.49 5.69 29.94
C GLU A 129 13.75 4.27 29.43
N HIS A 130 14.33 4.13 28.22
CA HIS A 130 14.67 2.82 27.66
C HIS A 130 15.71 2.07 28.51
N PHE A 131 16.79 2.74 28.90
CA PHE A 131 17.86 2.13 29.70
C PHE A 131 17.41 1.74 31.12
N ASN A 132 16.41 2.42 31.66
CA ASN A 132 15.80 2.10 32.96
C ASN A 132 14.62 1.11 32.86
N GLY A 133 14.43 0.44 31.70
CA GLY A 133 13.39 -0.58 31.53
C GLY A 133 11.96 -0.02 31.46
N LYS A 134 11.79 1.28 31.24
CA LYS A 134 10.49 1.96 31.08
C LYS A 134 10.13 2.25 29.62
N GLY A 135 10.93 1.74 28.68
CA GLY A 135 10.72 1.90 27.25
C GLY A 135 9.73 0.90 26.63
N ALA A 136 9.75 0.82 25.30
CA ALA A 136 8.95 -0.13 24.54
C ALA A 136 9.19 -1.58 24.98
N GLU A 137 8.17 -2.42 24.87
CA GLU A 137 8.24 -3.84 25.25
C GLU A 137 9.44 -4.56 24.62
N TRP A 138 9.69 -4.35 23.33
CA TRP A 138 10.86 -4.90 22.64
C TRP A 138 12.19 -4.56 23.31
N THR A 139 12.33 -3.34 23.82
CA THR A 139 13.53 -2.87 24.53
C THR A 139 13.61 -3.35 25.98
N ARG A 140 12.48 -3.76 26.58
CA ARG A 140 12.46 -4.43 27.89
C ARG A 140 12.91 -5.88 27.77
N ILE A 141 12.49 -6.56 26.70
CA ILE A 141 12.90 -7.94 26.38
C ILE A 141 14.37 -7.97 25.95
N ASN A 142 14.79 -7.01 25.11
CA ASN A 142 16.17 -6.88 24.65
C ASN A 142 16.78 -5.60 25.23
N ALA A 143 17.52 -5.72 26.33
CA ALA A 143 18.12 -4.60 27.03
C ALA A 143 18.93 -3.69 26.08
N PRO A 144 18.76 -2.35 26.14
CA PRO A 144 19.55 -1.41 25.34
C PRO A 144 21.04 -1.47 25.70
N ARG A 145 21.90 -1.45 24.68
CA ARG A 145 23.36 -1.40 24.84
C ARG A 145 23.91 0.00 24.60
N ARG A 146 23.46 0.66 23.53
CA ARG A 146 23.86 2.03 23.20
C ARG A 146 22.88 2.71 22.23
N LEU A 147 22.88 4.04 22.28
CA LEU A 147 22.32 4.89 21.23
C LEU A 147 23.25 4.87 20.02
N MET A 148 22.78 4.37 18.87
CA MET A 148 23.57 4.35 17.64
C MET A 148 23.47 5.66 16.88
N TYR A 149 22.25 6.18 16.74
CA TYR A 149 21.95 7.38 15.98
C TYR A 149 20.85 8.16 16.69
N ALA A 150 20.95 9.49 16.63
CA ALA A 150 19.89 10.43 16.93
C ALA A 150 19.98 11.54 15.87
N ILE A 151 18.94 11.69 15.06
CA ILE A 151 18.92 12.57 13.90
C ILE A 151 17.62 13.35 13.93
N GLU A 152 17.70 14.66 13.72
CA GLU A 152 16.51 15.48 13.55
C GLU A 152 15.79 15.08 12.25
N THR A 153 14.49 14.87 12.33
CA THR A 153 13.68 14.45 11.16
C THR A 153 13.49 15.59 10.16
N GLY A 154 13.70 16.84 10.57
CA GLY A 154 13.43 18.03 9.77
C GLY A 154 11.94 18.36 9.64
N THR A 155 11.07 17.64 10.36
CA THR A 155 9.64 17.92 10.44
C THR A 155 9.17 18.07 11.88
N LYS A 156 8.14 18.87 12.07
CA LYS A 156 7.41 19.05 13.33
C LYS A 156 6.02 18.41 13.29
N ASN A 157 5.65 17.85 12.14
CA ASN A 157 4.39 17.13 11.93
C ASN A 157 4.55 15.67 12.40
N ALA A 158 3.70 15.25 13.32
CA ALA A 158 3.83 13.92 13.95
C ALA A 158 3.62 12.77 12.95
N ARG A 159 2.66 12.91 12.03
CA ARG A 159 2.33 11.88 11.03
C ARG A 159 3.48 11.70 10.02
N GLU A 160 4.06 12.81 9.61
CA GLU A 160 5.24 12.79 8.76
C GLU A 160 6.43 12.09 9.42
N ALA A 161 6.66 12.37 10.70
CA ALA A 161 7.71 11.72 11.47
C ALA A 161 7.46 10.21 11.59
N GLU A 162 6.21 9.77 11.81
CA GLU A 162 5.83 8.35 11.91
C GLU A 162 6.13 7.57 10.61
N ILE A 163 5.92 8.19 9.44
CA ILE A 163 6.30 7.61 8.14
C ILE A 163 7.82 7.46 8.04
N ILE A 164 8.58 8.48 8.46
CA ILE A 164 10.05 8.45 8.48
C ILE A 164 10.56 7.33 9.41
N GLU A 165 9.98 7.18 10.61
CA GLU A 165 10.30 6.11 11.55
C GLU A 165 10.04 4.73 10.96
N SER A 166 8.89 4.54 10.32
CA SER A 166 8.50 3.26 9.74
C SER A 166 9.40 2.88 8.57
N GLU A 167 9.75 3.81 7.68
CA GLU A 167 10.71 3.56 6.59
C GLU A 167 12.12 3.26 7.12
N ALA A 168 12.60 4.00 8.11
CA ALA A 168 13.88 3.72 8.74
C ALA A 168 13.92 2.32 9.37
N THR A 169 12.80 1.91 9.98
CA THR A 169 12.63 0.56 10.54
C THR A 169 12.76 -0.51 9.45
N VAL A 170 12.07 -0.34 8.31
CA VAL A 170 12.15 -1.26 7.15
C VAL A 170 13.57 -1.31 6.58
N ILE A 171 14.28 -0.18 6.48
CA ILE A 171 15.68 -0.14 6.04
C ILE A 171 16.58 -0.94 6.97
N LEU A 172 16.39 -0.82 8.29
CA LEU A 172 17.13 -1.64 9.25
C LEU A 172 16.77 -3.12 9.14
N MET A 173 15.50 -3.47 8.92
CA MET A 173 15.06 -4.85 8.68
C MET A 173 15.72 -5.46 7.43
N LEU A 174 15.81 -4.71 6.33
CA LEU A 174 16.51 -5.15 5.11
C LEU A 174 17.98 -5.50 5.36
N LYS A 175 18.61 -4.81 6.33
CA LYS A 175 20.02 -4.98 6.67
C LYS A 175 20.25 -6.09 7.70
N HIS A 176 19.43 -6.15 8.74
CA HIS A 176 19.67 -6.98 9.93
C HIS A 176 18.71 -8.17 10.05
N GLY A 177 17.68 -8.24 9.20
CA GLY A 177 16.62 -9.24 9.24
C GLY A 177 15.39 -8.77 10.02
N ILE A 178 14.20 -9.15 9.55
CA ILE A 178 12.92 -8.76 10.16
C ILE A 178 12.74 -9.21 11.60
N SER A 179 13.43 -10.28 12.03
CA SER A 179 13.37 -10.79 13.40
C SER A 179 14.20 -9.97 14.40
N LYS A 180 15.02 -9.03 13.92
CA LYS A 180 15.98 -8.29 14.74
C LYS A 180 15.61 -6.83 14.97
N VAL A 181 14.55 -6.31 14.35
CA VAL A 181 14.28 -4.87 14.34
C VAL A 181 12.81 -4.59 14.65
N ARG A 182 12.54 -3.58 15.49
CA ARG A 182 11.19 -3.05 15.78
C ARG A 182 11.18 -1.52 15.80
N GLY A 183 10.04 -0.91 15.54
CA GLY A 183 9.84 0.55 15.49
C GLY A 183 8.60 0.92 14.66
N GLY A 184 8.10 2.16 14.80
CA GLY A 184 6.92 2.64 14.05
C GLY A 184 5.73 1.68 14.10
N TYR A 185 5.17 1.33 12.94
CA TYR A 185 4.06 0.36 12.82
C TYR A 185 4.42 -1.08 13.24
N TYR A 186 5.71 -1.39 13.35
CA TYR A 186 6.26 -2.74 13.51
C TYR A 186 6.79 -2.99 14.93
N THR A 187 6.04 -2.58 15.96
CA THR A 187 6.45 -2.64 17.37
C THR A 187 6.11 -3.95 18.08
N GLN A 188 5.32 -4.83 17.44
CA GLN A 188 4.85 -6.08 18.03
C GLN A 188 6.01 -7.04 18.33
N THR A 189 5.95 -7.72 19.47
CA THR A 189 7.00 -8.68 19.87
C THR A 189 6.95 -9.95 19.05
N GLU A 190 5.75 -10.45 18.77
CA GLU A 190 5.52 -11.62 17.92
C GLU A 190 5.81 -11.34 16.44
N GLN A 191 6.65 -12.19 15.84
CA GLN A 191 7.09 -12.04 14.46
C GLN A 191 5.94 -12.07 13.44
N ARG A 192 4.94 -12.94 13.67
CA ARG A 192 3.78 -13.06 12.77
C ARG A 192 3.01 -11.76 12.67
N LEU A 193 2.83 -11.03 13.77
CA LEU A 193 2.11 -9.76 13.78
C LEU A 193 2.90 -8.66 13.05
N VAL A 194 4.23 -8.67 13.14
CA VAL A 194 5.08 -7.77 12.36
C VAL A 194 4.93 -8.03 10.86
N GLU A 195 4.89 -9.30 10.44
CA GLU A 195 4.67 -9.63 9.02
C GLU A 195 3.30 -9.17 8.51
N VAL A 196 2.25 -9.26 9.33
CA VAL A 196 0.92 -8.71 8.99
C VAL A 196 1.02 -7.20 8.75
N GLN A 197 1.74 -6.46 9.59
CA GLN A 197 1.96 -5.02 9.40
C GLN A 197 2.80 -4.73 8.15
N LEU A 198 3.88 -5.48 7.93
CA LEU A 198 4.72 -5.31 6.73
C LEU A 198 3.91 -5.53 5.44
N ARG A 199 2.98 -6.49 5.41
CA ARG A 199 2.06 -6.72 4.28
C ARG A 199 1.06 -5.57 4.14
N ALA A 200 0.46 -5.13 5.25
CA ALA A 200 -0.50 -4.03 5.25
C ALA A 200 0.09 -2.71 4.73
N HIS A 201 1.39 -2.49 4.96
CA HIS A 201 2.14 -1.31 4.55
C HIS A 201 3.01 -1.53 3.29
N GLY A 202 2.84 -2.62 2.55
CA GLY A 202 3.55 -2.89 1.28
C GLY A 202 5.08 -3.00 1.39
N SER A 203 5.59 -3.22 2.61
CA SER A 203 7.02 -3.32 2.91
C SER A 203 7.51 -4.77 2.89
N TRP A 204 6.61 -5.74 3.02
CA TRP A 204 6.93 -7.17 3.04
C TRP A 204 7.56 -7.63 1.72
N GLU A 205 6.99 -7.21 0.59
CA GLU A 205 7.49 -7.55 -0.75
C GLU A 205 8.90 -7.01 -0.94
N ARG A 206 9.15 -5.73 -0.58
CA ARG A 206 10.49 -5.11 -0.66
C ARG A 206 11.53 -5.92 0.10
N ILE A 207 11.18 -6.41 1.29
CA ILE A 207 12.06 -7.25 2.12
C ILE A 207 12.32 -8.59 1.44
N LYS A 208 11.26 -9.26 0.97
CA LYS A 208 11.39 -10.57 0.33
C LYS A 208 12.15 -10.51 -0.98
N GLN A 209 11.96 -9.46 -1.79
CA GLN A 209 12.76 -9.22 -2.99
C GLN A 209 14.25 -9.08 -2.66
N ALA A 210 14.61 -8.38 -1.58
CA ALA A 210 16.01 -8.26 -1.16
C ALA A 210 16.59 -9.57 -0.60
N GLU A 211 15.78 -10.38 0.10
CA GLU A 211 16.18 -11.69 0.63
C GLU A 211 16.37 -12.71 -0.50
N LEU A 212 15.37 -12.88 -1.36
CA LEU A 212 15.41 -13.77 -2.54
C LEU A 212 16.38 -13.25 -3.60
N GLY A 213 16.56 -11.94 -3.67
CA GLY A 213 17.53 -11.23 -4.49
C GLY A 213 18.96 -11.74 -4.35
N LYS A 214 19.33 -12.15 -3.13
CA LYS A 214 20.67 -12.63 -2.77
C LYS A 214 20.88 -14.13 -3.02
N ARG A 215 19.80 -14.89 -3.24
CA ARG A 215 19.89 -16.34 -3.45
C ARG A 215 20.36 -16.61 -4.88
N ALA A 216 21.21 -17.61 -5.06
CA ALA A 216 21.55 -18.11 -6.39
C ALA A 216 20.28 -18.62 -7.08
N PHE A 217 20.15 -18.36 -8.38
CA PHE A 217 18.99 -18.77 -9.16
C PHE A 217 19.42 -19.78 -10.22
N ASN A 218 18.77 -20.94 -10.22
CA ASN A 218 18.95 -21.98 -11.21
C ASN A 218 17.66 -22.14 -12.01
N TYR A 219 17.77 -22.18 -13.34
CA TYR A 219 16.64 -22.43 -14.22
C TYR A 219 16.28 -23.92 -14.19
N GLU A 220 15.47 -24.32 -13.21
CA GLU A 220 14.94 -25.70 -13.13
C GLU A 220 13.75 -25.91 -14.08
N LEU A 221 13.03 -24.82 -14.40
CA LEU A 221 11.85 -24.82 -15.25
C LEU A 221 12.07 -23.97 -16.51
N SER A 222 11.42 -24.34 -17.62
CA SER A 222 11.30 -23.43 -18.78
C SER A 222 10.48 -22.20 -18.41
N TRP A 223 10.48 -21.14 -19.24
CA TRP A 223 9.66 -19.95 -18.99
C TRP A 223 8.17 -20.27 -18.89
N GLY A 224 7.66 -21.14 -19.78
CA GLY A 224 6.27 -21.59 -19.75
C GLY A 224 5.95 -22.35 -18.47
N ASP A 225 6.77 -23.36 -18.14
CA ASP A 225 6.56 -24.18 -16.95
C ASP A 225 6.67 -23.35 -15.65
N ALA A 226 7.51 -22.31 -15.64
CA ALA A 226 7.63 -21.40 -14.50
C ALA A 226 6.37 -20.53 -14.31
N LEU A 227 5.76 -20.06 -15.41
CA LEU A 227 4.48 -19.36 -15.37
C LEU A 227 3.36 -20.28 -14.87
N ASP A 228 3.28 -21.50 -15.39
CA ASP A 228 2.30 -22.49 -14.99
C ASP A 228 2.46 -22.86 -13.51
N ASN A 229 3.70 -23.11 -13.06
CA ASN A 229 3.99 -23.36 -11.65
C ASN A 229 3.58 -22.18 -10.74
N PHE A 230 3.78 -20.94 -11.17
CA PHE A 230 3.28 -19.79 -10.42
C PHE A 230 1.76 -19.79 -10.32
N LEU A 231 1.04 -20.05 -11.42
CA LEU A 231 -0.41 -20.12 -11.43
C LEU A 231 -0.94 -21.25 -10.54
N ASP A 232 -0.32 -22.43 -10.58
CA ASP A 232 -0.70 -23.58 -9.75
C ASP A 232 -0.52 -23.30 -8.26
N VAL A 233 0.63 -22.72 -7.87
CA VAL A 233 0.90 -22.35 -6.48
C VAL A 233 -0.08 -21.26 -6.00
N ALA A 234 -0.37 -20.27 -6.85
CA ALA A 234 -1.35 -19.23 -6.53
C ALA A 234 -2.77 -19.79 -6.41
N LEU A 235 -3.19 -20.70 -7.30
CA LEU A 235 -4.49 -21.33 -7.27
C LEU A 235 -4.69 -22.15 -6.00
N ASN A 236 -3.72 -23.00 -5.65
CA ASN A 236 -3.72 -23.77 -4.41
C ASN A 236 -3.80 -22.86 -3.17
N TYR A 237 -3.05 -21.76 -3.16
CA TYR A 237 -3.12 -20.76 -2.10
C TYR A 237 -4.52 -20.16 -1.93
N TYR A 238 -5.23 -19.85 -3.03
CA TYR A 238 -6.60 -19.35 -2.94
C TYR A 238 -7.60 -20.41 -2.50
N ASP A 239 -7.44 -21.65 -2.97
CA ASP A 239 -8.34 -22.77 -2.63
C ASP A 239 -8.25 -23.15 -1.15
N GLU A 240 -7.06 -23.04 -0.55
CA GLU A 240 -6.83 -23.22 0.89
C GLU A 240 -7.32 -22.02 1.75
N GLY A 241 -7.98 -21.04 1.14
CA GLY A 241 -8.50 -19.87 1.85
C GLY A 241 -7.44 -18.82 2.19
N SER A 242 -6.35 -18.79 1.43
CA SER A 242 -5.27 -17.79 1.54
C SER A 242 -4.54 -17.77 2.90
N PRO A 243 -3.99 -18.90 3.37
CA PRO A 243 -3.33 -18.93 4.67
C PRO A 243 -1.95 -18.25 4.66
N ASP A 244 -1.63 -17.54 5.74
CA ASP A 244 -0.39 -16.74 5.89
C ASP A 244 0.90 -17.51 5.52
N HIS A 245 0.97 -18.80 5.87
CA HIS A 245 2.18 -19.62 5.69
C HIS A 245 2.49 -19.94 4.22
N MET A 246 1.51 -19.81 3.32
CA MET A 246 1.69 -20.03 1.87
C MET A 246 2.08 -18.76 1.12
N HIS A 247 2.00 -17.58 1.75
CA HIS A 247 2.31 -16.30 1.09
C HIS A 247 3.72 -16.25 0.52
N GLU A 248 4.70 -16.76 1.28
CA GLU A 248 6.09 -16.80 0.84
C GLU A 248 6.27 -17.70 -0.37
N ALA A 249 5.57 -18.83 -0.44
CA ALA A 249 5.64 -19.73 -1.58
C ALA A 249 5.14 -19.06 -2.86
N VAL A 250 3.94 -18.44 -2.82
CA VAL A 250 3.36 -17.72 -3.96
C VAL A 250 4.27 -16.59 -4.41
N PHE A 251 4.77 -15.78 -3.47
CA PHE A 251 5.65 -14.68 -3.81
C PHE A 251 7.00 -15.16 -4.35
N ALA A 252 7.57 -16.24 -3.81
CA ALA A 252 8.85 -16.78 -4.25
C ALA A 252 8.77 -17.34 -5.68
N THR A 253 7.71 -18.09 -6.01
CA THR A 253 7.49 -18.58 -7.38
C THR A 253 7.26 -17.42 -8.33
N PHE A 254 6.49 -16.41 -7.93
CA PHE A 254 6.31 -15.21 -8.76
C PHE A 254 7.61 -14.44 -8.95
N PHE A 255 8.32 -14.13 -7.86
CA PHE A 255 9.56 -13.38 -7.93
C PHE A 255 10.65 -14.11 -8.72
N SER A 256 10.63 -15.45 -8.76
CA SER A 256 11.53 -16.23 -9.60
C SER A 256 11.41 -15.87 -11.09
N LEU A 257 10.23 -15.46 -11.55
CA LEU A 257 10.00 -15.05 -12.93
C LEU A 257 10.86 -13.84 -13.32
N THR A 258 11.18 -12.96 -12.36
CA THR A 258 12.08 -11.80 -12.59
C THR A 258 13.49 -12.17 -13.01
N ARG A 259 13.87 -13.44 -12.83
CA ARG A 259 15.20 -13.94 -13.16
C ARG A 259 15.28 -14.51 -14.56
N TYR A 260 14.16 -14.66 -15.26
CA TYR A 260 14.15 -15.15 -16.64
C TYR A 260 14.48 -14.03 -17.62
N PRO A 261 15.21 -14.32 -18.72
CA PRO A 261 15.51 -13.32 -19.76
C PRO A 261 14.26 -12.71 -20.43
N TYR A 262 13.11 -13.37 -20.31
CA TYR A 262 11.82 -12.92 -20.84
C TYR A 262 11.07 -11.98 -19.90
N TRP A 263 11.60 -11.73 -18.70
CA TRP A 263 11.04 -10.73 -17.80
C TRP A 263 11.29 -9.33 -18.34
N ASP A 264 10.25 -8.52 -18.36
CA ASP A 264 10.30 -7.10 -18.70
C ASP A 264 9.99 -6.26 -17.45
N GLU A 265 10.70 -5.16 -17.25
CA GLU A 265 10.51 -4.28 -16.08
C GLU A 265 9.09 -3.67 -16.01
N THR A 266 8.39 -3.57 -17.14
CA THR A 266 6.98 -3.17 -17.16
C THR A 266 6.06 -4.16 -16.44
N PHE A 267 6.51 -5.38 -16.13
CA PHE A 267 5.76 -6.37 -15.35
C PHE A 267 5.85 -6.15 -13.83
N SER A 268 6.80 -5.33 -13.38
CA SER A 268 7.06 -5.07 -11.96
C SER A 268 5.83 -4.65 -11.13
N PRO A 269 4.83 -3.89 -11.64
CA PRO A 269 3.59 -3.61 -10.91
C PRO A 269 2.84 -4.88 -10.46
N CYS A 270 2.93 -5.98 -11.21
CA CYS A 270 2.27 -7.23 -10.87
C CYS A 270 2.89 -7.93 -9.65
N LEU A 271 4.15 -7.66 -9.29
CA LEU A 271 4.75 -8.19 -8.06
C LEU A 271 4.09 -7.61 -6.79
N GLY A 272 3.40 -6.48 -6.92
CA GLY A 272 2.74 -5.80 -5.82
C GLY A 272 1.58 -6.61 -5.23
N TRP A 273 1.34 -6.41 -3.92
CA TRP A 273 0.27 -7.05 -3.18
C TRP A 273 -1.09 -6.95 -3.88
N SER A 274 -1.41 -5.80 -4.49
CA SER A 274 -2.68 -5.53 -5.17
C SER A 274 -2.99 -6.46 -6.34
N PHE A 275 -1.98 -7.09 -6.93
CA PHE A 275 -2.18 -8.00 -8.04
C PHE A 275 -2.59 -9.39 -7.57
N TRP A 276 -1.86 -10.00 -6.63
CA TRP A 276 -2.00 -11.42 -6.29
C TRP A 276 -2.60 -11.69 -4.89
N ASN A 277 -2.94 -10.68 -4.10
CA ASN A 277 -3.70 -10.93 -2.87
C ASN A 277 -5.12 -11.46 -3.15
N MET A 278 -5.82 -11.94 -2.12
CA MET A 278 -7.17 -12.51 -2.22
C MET A 278 -8.23 -11.56 -2.85
N LYS A 279 -8.04 -10.24 -2.73
CA LYS A 279 -8.87 -9.20 -3.35
C LYS A 279 -8.23 -8.60 -4.61
N GLY A 280 -7.15 -9.18 -5.10
CA GLY A 280 -6.35 -8.67 -6.21
C GLY A 280 -6.95 -8.97 -7.59
N VAL A 281 -6.15 -8.70 -8.61
CA VAL A 281 -6.47 -8.95 -10.03
C VAL A 281 -6.41 -10.44 -10.36
N LEU A 282 -5.36 -11.13 -9.93
CA LEU A 282 -5.11 -12.54 -10.25
C LEU A 282 -6.27 -13.49 -9.88
N PRO A 283 -6.85 -13.47 -8.65
CA PRO A 283 -7.94 -14.39 -8.32
C PRO A 283 -9.22 -14.12 -9.13
N VAL A 284 -9.43 -12.88 -9.61
CA VAL A 284 -10.55 -12.56 -10.50
C VAL A 284 -10.36 -13.23 -11.86
N LEU A 285 -9.18 -13.08 -12.46
CA LEU A 285 -8.87 -13.68 -13.76
C LEU A 285 -8.88 -15.21 -13.69
N LEU A 286 -8.34 -15.79 -12.61
CA LEU A 286 -8.42 -17.24 -12.36
C LEU A 286 -9.86 -17.72 -12.19
N SER A 287 -10.73 -16.93 -11.55
CA SER A 287 -12.15 -17.27 -11.46
C SER A 287 -12.80 -17.39 -12.84
N PHE A 288 -12.41 -16.52 -13.78
CA PHE A 288 -12.88 -16.58 -15.15
C PHE A 288 -12.30 -17.80 -15.87
N LYS A 289 -10.97 -17.97 -15.85
CA LYS A 289 -10.28 -19.09 -16.51
C LYS A 289 -10.82 -20.46 -16.11
N HIS A 290 -11.12 -20.65 -14.83
CA HIS A 290 -11.60 -21.93 -14.29
C HIS A 290 -13.12 -22.03 -14.17
N ALA A 291 -13.88 -21.02 -14.62
CA ALA A 291 -15.33 -20.97 -14.53
C ALA A 291 -15.90 -21.26 -13.12
N ARG A 292 -15.17 -20.87 -12.07
CA ARG A 292 -15.54 -21.06 -10.66
C ARG A 292 -15.06 -19.88 -9.83
N THR A 293 -15.48 -19.80 -8.58
CA THR A 293 -14.96 -18.79 -7.66
C THR A 293 -13.57 -19.16 -7.17
N VAL A 294 -12.63 -18.21 -7.21
CA VAL A 294 -11.26 -18.31 -6.68
C VAL A 294 -11.01 -17.13 -5.75
N GLY A 295 -10.53 -17.38 -4.52
CA GLY A 295 -10.18 -16.32 -3.55
C GLY A 295 -11.38 -15.48 -3.08
N SER A 296 -12.60 -15.99 -3.22
CA SER A 296 -13.84 -15.27 -2.85
C SER A 296 -14.90 -16.23 -2.33
N LYS A 297 -15.87 -15.70 -1.60
CA LYS A 297 -17.05 -16.45 -1.11
C LYS A 297 -18.27 -16.30 -2.02
N LEU A 298 -18.09 -15.68 -3.19
CA LEU A 298 -19.17 -15.48 -4.15
C LEU A 298 -19.58 -16.81 -4.82
N PRO A 299 -20.84 -16.96 -5.25
CA PRO A 299 -21.36 -18.24 -5.70
C PRO A 299 -20.85 -18.68 -7.07
N SER A 300 -20.49 -17.75 -7.96
CA SER A 300 -20.02 -18.07 -9.31
C SER A 300 -19.01 -17.07 -9.86
N ALA A 301 -18.33 -17.46 -10.96
CA ALA A 301 -17.47 -16.55 -11.72
C ALA A 301 -18.21 -15.30 -12.22
N TYR A 302 -19.49 -15.42 -12.58
CA TYR A 302 -20.34 -14.28 -12.94
C TYR A 302 -20.50 -13.29 -11.78
N ASP A 303 -20.72 -13.79 -10.56
CA ASP A 303 -20.84 -12.92 -9.39
C ASP A 303 -19.49 -12.25 -9.06
N VAL A 304 -18.39 -12.97 -9.28
CA VAL A 304 -17.03 -12.40 -9.20
C VAL A 304 -16.86 -11.27 -10.20
N LEU A 305 -17.29 -11.44 -11.46
CA LEU A 305 -17.28 -10.36 -12.46
C LEU A 305 -18.09 -9.17 -11.96
N ALA A 306 -19.35 -9.37 -11.57
CA ALA A 306 -20.23 -8.30 -11.12
C ALA A 306 -19.62 -7.52 -9.94
N ALA A 307 -19.01 -8.21 -8.97
CA ALA A 307 -18.28 -7.56 -7.88
C ALA A 307 -17.01 -6.83 -8.35
N ALA A 308 -16.26 -7.42 -9.29
CA ALA A 308 -15.03 -6.88 -9.83
C ALA A 308 -15.25 -5.58 -10.62
N LEU A 309 -16.33 -5.48 -11.42
CA LEU A 309 -16.66 -4.27 -12.19
C LEU A 309 -17.01 -3.05 -11.32
N ASN A 310 -17.34 -3.30 -10.05
CA ASN A 310 -17.59 -2.26 -9.05
C ASN A 310 -16.33 -1.87 -8.26
N ARG A 311 -15.18 -2.53 -8.49
CA ARG A 311 -13.91 -2.17 -7.85
C ARG A 311 -13.43 -0.84 -8.38
N GLY A 312 -13.25 0.10 -7.47
CA GLY A 312 -12.98 1.49 -7.81
C GLY A 312 -13.48 2.41 -6.71
N LYS A 313 -13.27 3.71 -6.89
CA LYS A 313 -13.79 4.71 -5.96
C LYS A 313 -14.37 5.86 -6.79
N HIS A 314 -15.52 6.39 -6.36
CA HIS A 314 -16.18 7.55 -6.95
C HIS A 314 -16.55 7.41 -8.43
N GLY A 315 -17.13 6.27 -8.79
CA GLY A 315 -17.56 6.00 -10.16
C GLY A 315 -16.41 5.81 -11.15
N LYS A 316 -15.14 5.92 -10.71
CA LYS A 316 -13.98 5.50 -11.49
C LYS A 316 -13.68 4.04 -11.18
N HIS A 317 -13.61 3.23 -12.23
CA HIS A 317 -13.37 1.79 -12.14
C HIS A 317 -12.17 1.42 -13.01
N PRO A 318 -10.95 1.74 -12.55
CA PRO A 318 -9.74 1.70 -13.40
C PRO A 318 -9.46 0.31 -13.99
N LEU A 319 -9.78 -0.76 -13.25
CA LEU A 319 -9.57 -2.15 -13.66
C LEU A 319 -10.76 -2.78 -14.40
N ARG A 320 -11.84 -2.02 -14.61
CA ARG A 320 -13.06 -2.53 -15.25
C ARG A 320 -12.77 -3.08 -16.64
N ARG A 321 -11.99 -2.35 -17.44
CA ARG A 321 -11.56 -2.79 -18.78
C ARG A 321 -10.86 -4.14 -18.70
N LEU A 322 -9.85 -4.27 -17.85
CA LEU A 322 -9.08 -5.51 -17.71
C LEU A 322 -9.98 -6.71 -17.39
N PHE A 323 -10.94 -6.55 -16.47
CA PHE A 323 -11.86 -7.64 -16.11
C PHE A 323 -12.85 -7.97 -17.24
N LEU A 324 -13.35 -6.99 -17.98
CA LEU A 324 -14.23 -7.23 -19.13
C LEU A 324 -13.48 -7.94 -20.27
N LEU A 325 -12.24 -7.54 -20.54
CA LEU A 325 -11.39 -8.22 -21.52
C LEU A 325 -11.03 -9.64 -21.06
N GLY A 326 -10.80 -9.84 -19.76
CA GLY A 326 -10.63 -11.17 -19.18
C GLY A 326 -11.86 -12.04 -19.38
N TRP A 327 -13.05 -11.53 -19.08
CA TRP A 327 -14.30 -12.25 -19.32
C TRP A 327 -14.49 -12.60 -20.81
N ARG A 328 -14.19 -11.66 -21.70
CA ARG A 328 -14.25 -11.87 -23.15
C ARG A 328 -13.26 -12.93 -23.63
N GLY A 329 -12.06 -12.98 -23.05
CA GLY A 329 -11.01 -13.95 -23.39
C GLY A 329 -11.33 -15.37 -22.92
N PHE A 330 -11.79 -15.54 -21.67
CA PHE A 330 -12.04 -16.86 -21.09
C PHE A 330 -13.43 -17.44 -21.37
N GLN A 331 -14.41 -16.60 -21.66
CA GLN A 331 -15.80 -16.99 -21.97
C GLN A 331 -16.40 -18.03 -21.01
N PRO A 332 -16.46 -17.76 -19.68
CA PRO A 332 -17.06 -18.70 -18.74
C PRO A 332 -18.55 -18.91 -19.06
N PRO A 333 -19.12 -20.09 -18.75
CA PRO A 333 -20.53 -20.38 -19.03
C PRO A 333 -21.47 -19.45 -18.26
N THR A 334 -22.56 -19.04 -18.93
CA THR A 334 -23.61 -18.20 -18.34
C THR A 334 -24.99 -18.76 -18.62
N THR A 335 -25.94 -18.46 -17.74
CA THR A 335 -27.38 -18.58 -18.06
C THR A 335 -27.79 -17.49 -19.06
N ASP A 336 -28.94 -17.65 -19.72
CA ASP A 336 -29.45 -16.68 -20.69
C ASP A 336 -29.58 -15.26 -20.08
N LYS A 337 -30.13 -15.16 -18.87
CA LYS A 337 -30.26 -13.87 -18.14
C LYS A 337 -28.91 -13.23 -17.82
N GLN A 338 -27.92 -14.05 -17.48
CA GLN A 338 -26.56 -13.58 -17.22
C GLN A 338 -25.91 -13.12 -18.52
N ALA A 339 -26.11 -13.83 -19.63
CA ALA A 339 -25.58 -13.45 -20.94
C ALA A 339 -26.08 -12.07 -21.38
N GLU A 340 -27.38 -11.80 -21.24
CA GLU A 340 -27.97 -10.47 -21.48
C GLU A 340 -27.32 -9.38 -20.63
N THR A 341 -27.07 -9.68 -19.35
CA THR A 341 -26.42 -8.75 -18.42
C THR A 341 -24.95 -8.52 -18.78
N VAL A 342 -24.22 -9.56 -19.20
CA VAL A 342 -22.83 -9.46 -19.66
C VAL A 342 -22.75 -8.58 -20.91
N ILE A 343 -23.68 -8.72 -21.87
CA ILE A 343 -23.75 -7.83 -23.04
C ILE A 343 -23.85 -6.37 -22.60
N ARG A 344 -24.68 -6.06 -21.59
CA ARG A 344 -24.75 -4.71 -21.01
C ARG A 344 -23.44 -4.31 -20.34
N PHE A 345 -22.76 -5.20 -19.62
CA PHE A 345 -21.46 -4.88 -19.02
C PHE A 345 -20.38 -4.58 -20.07
N MET A 346 -20.44 -5.21 -21.24
CA MET A 346 -19.48 -4.97 -22.32
C MET A 346 -19.54 -3.55 -22.87
N SER A 347 -20.69 -2.86 -22.79
CA SER A 347 -20.78 -1.46 -23.21
C SER A 347 -19.94 -0.52 -22.34
N TYR A 348 -19.49 -0.95 -21.16
CA TYR A 348 -18.60 -0.15 -20.33
C TYR A 348 -17.19 0.00 -20.94
N LEU A 349 -16.83 -0.81 -21.93
CA LEU A 349 -15.58 -0.64 -22.68
C LEU A 349 -15.59 0.60 -23.58
N ASP A 350 -16.79 1.08 -23.96
CA ASP A 350 -16.98 2.24 -24.82
C ASP A 350 -17.08 3.56 -24.01
N GLU A 351 -17.11 3.46 -22.67
CA GLU A 351 -17.10 4.63 -21.80
C GLU A 351 -15.77 5.38 -21.94
N SER A 352 -15.82 6.71 -22.07
CA SER A 352 -14.65 7.59 -22.08
C SER A 352 -14.01 7.70 -20.69
N THR A 353 -13.50 6.58 -20.17
CA THR A 353 -12.87 6.47 -18.85
C THR A 353 -11.40 6.15 -19.01
N GLU A 354 -10.56 6.79 -18.20
CA GLU A 354 -9.14 6.44 -18.11
C GLU A 354 -9.02 5.08 -17.41
N PHE A 355 -8.52 4.09 -18.14
CA PHE A 355 -8.28 2.74 -17.63
C PHE A 355 -6.86 2.58 -17.13
N ASP A 356 -6.71 1.77 -16.10
CA ASP A 356 -5.40 1.38 -15.59
C ASP A 356 -4.87 0.18 -16.39
N LEU A 357 -3.77 0.41 -17.10
CA LEU A 357 -3.14 -0.56 -17.99
C LEU A 357 -1.89 -1.20 -17.37
N GLN A 358 -1.57 -0.91 -16.10
CA GLN A 358 -0.29 -1.32 -15.49
C GLN A 358 -0.08 -2.84 -15.40
N TYR A 359 -1.15 -3.63 -15.58
CA TYR A 359 -1.09 -5.10 -15.53
C TYR A 359 -1.20 -5.76 -16.92
N ASP A 360 -1.56 -5.02 -17.96
CA ASP A 360 -1.91 -5.56 -19.27
C ASP A 360 -0.74 -6.37 -19.87
N ALA A 361 0.47 -5.81 -19.82
CA ALA A 361 1.65 -6.42 -20.42
C ALA A 361 1.93 -7.81 -19.83
N PHE A 362 1.99 -7.93 -18.50
CA PHE A 362 2.24 -9.21 -17.85
C PHE A 362 1.04 -10.18 -17.99
N VAL A 363 -0.20 -9.69 -17.85
CA VAL A 363 -1.40 -10.51 -18.03
C VAL A 363 -1.46 -11.11 -19.43
N SER A 364 -1.01 -10.40 -20.47
CA SER A 364 -0.96 -10.90 -21.86
C SER A 364 0.03 -12.08 -22.06
N ILE A 365 1.00 -12.20 -21.17
CA ILE A 365 1.97 -13.30 -21.14
C ILE A 365 1.46 -14.44 -20.26
N LEU A 366 0.97 -14.10 -19.06
CA LEU A 366 0.46 -15.04 -18.08
C LEU A 366 -0.80 -15.77 -18.55
N PHE A 367 -1.64 -15.10 -19.35
CA PHE A 367 -2.87 -15.64 -19.93
C PHE A 367 -2.88 -15.42 -21.44
N PRO A 368 -2.31 -16.35 -22.23
CA PRO A 368 -2.25 -16.24 -23.68
C PRO A 368 -3.62 -16.00 -24.37
N GLU A 369 -4.70 -16.49 -23.76
CA GLU A 369 -6.09 -16.30 -24.22
C GLU A 369 -6.50 -14.81 -24.26
N MET A 370 -5.87 -13.97 -23.42
CA MET A 370 -6.13 -12.53 -23.35
C MET A 370 -5.19 -11.70 -24.22
N ARG A 371 -4.15 -12.31 -24.81
CA ARG A 371 -3.04 -11.57 -25.45
C ARG A 371 -3.50 -10.61 -26.54
N ALA A 372 -4.28 -11.11 -27.50
CA ALA A 372 -4.79 -10.28 -28.59
C ALA A 372 -5.70 -9.14 -28.09
N LEU A 373 -6.47 -9.37 -27.03
CA LEU A 373 -7.39 -8.38 -26.48
C LEU A 373 -6.66 -7.23 -25.78
N LEU A 374 -5.52 -7.51 -25.16
CA LEU A 374 -4.75 -6.52 -24.39
C LEU A 374 -3.73 -5.75 -25.25
N GLN A 375 -3.30 -6.30 -26.40
CA GLN A 375 -2.30 -5.68 -27.28
C GLN A 375 -2.89 -4.72 -28.33
N HIS A 376 -4.20 -4.76 -28.59
CA HIS A 376 -4.82 -4.11 -29.75
C HIS A 376 -5.50 -2.76 -29.50
N GLN A 377 -5.19 -2.04 -28.41
CA GLN A 377 -5.82 -0.72 -28.16
C GLN A 377 -4.88 0.30 -27.52
#